data_AF-A0A2G1ZTB8-F1
#
_entry.id   AF-A0A2G1ZTB8-F1
#
_cell.length_a   1.000
_cell.length_b   1.000
_cell.length_c   1.000
_cell.angle_alpha   90.00
_cell.angle_beta   90.00
_cell.angle_gamma   90.00
#
_symmetry.space_group_name_H-M   'P 1'
#
loop_
_entity.id
_entity.type
_entity.pdbx_description
1 polymer ?
#
loop_
_entity_poly.entity_id
_entity_poly.type
_entity_poly.pdbx_seq_one_letter_code
_entity_poly.pdbx_strand_id
1 'polypeptide(L)'
;MASRQIILFQPSDPEDASAGMVELGSPGSIEQKLRAYNIAADGGKGALGTISLYGPGLVIEVPSASDQVNQLMASVDDEETAWPVLARICREQGWKLMDPESGRTFM
;
A
#
# COMPACT_ATOMS: atom_id res chain seq x y z
N MET A 1 6.92 10.66 16.78
CA MET A 1 6.42 11.44 15.62
C MET A 1 5.14 10.75 15.16
N ALA A 2 4.15 11.49 14.68
CA ALA A 2 2.92 10.87 14.18
C ALA A 2 3.21 10.24 12.81
N SER A 3 2.87 8.96 12.64
CA SER A 3 3.01 8.28 11.35
C SER A 3 1.95 8.81 10.39
N ARG A 4 2.36 9.12 9.16
CA ARG A 4 1.45 9.61 8.13
C ARG A 4 0.77 8.43 7.47
N GLN A 5 -0.56 8.44 7.39
CA GLN A 5 -1.32 7.39 6.72
C GLN A 5 -1.43 7.69 5.23
N ILE A 6 -1.25 6.67 4.39
CA ILE A 6 -1.38 6.75 2.94
C ILE A 6 -2.12 5.51 2.46
N ILE A 7 -3.11 5.69 1.60
CA ILE A 7 -3.82 4.60 0.95
C ILE A 7 -3.15 4.29 -0.39
N LEU A 8 -2.84 3.02 -0.65
CA LEU A 8 -2.43 2.54 -1.97
C LEU A 8 -3.60 1.85 -2.65
N PHE A 9 -3.83 2.16 -3.92
CA PHE A 9 -4.89 1.56 -4.71
C PHE A 9 -4.52 1.59 -6.20
N GLN A 10 -5.24 0.84 -7.02
CA GLN A 10 -5.09 0.88 -8.47
C GLN A 10 -6.38 1.41 -9.09
N PRO A 11 -6.36 2.55 -9.80
CA PRO A 11 -7.56 3.05 -10.47
C PRO A 11 -7.91 2.15 -11.67
N SER A 12 -9.19 2.03 -11.98
CA SER A 12 -9.68 1.35 -13.19
C SER A 12 -9.32 2.11 -14.47
N ASP A 13 -9.26 3.43 -14.38
CA ASP A 13 -8.76 4.33 -15.43
C ASP A 13 -7.57 5.15 -14.89
N PRO A 14 -6.38 5.05 -15.48
CA PRO A 14 -5.22 5.82 -15.05
C PRO A 14 -5.40 7.34 -15.20
N GLU A 15 -6.26 7.81 -16.11
CA GLU A 15 -6.58 9.23 -16.31
C GLU A 15 -7.74 9.71 -15.42
N ASP A 16 -8.61 8.79 -14.97
CA ASP A 16 -9.72 9.08 -14.07
C ASP A 16 -9.65 8.23 -12.78
N ALA A 17 -9.05 8.82 -11.74
CA ALA A 17 -8.95 8.20 -10.42
C ALA A 17 -10.32 7.98 -9.72
N SER A 18 -11.42 8.53 -10.27
CA SER A 18 -12.79 8.32 -9.76
C SER A 18 -13.56 7.21 -10.49
N ALA A 19 -13.00 6.65 -11.56
CA ALA A 19 -13.65 5.62 -12.40
C ALA A 19 -13.81 4.24 -11.70
N GLY A 20 -13.40 4.13 -10.44
CA GLY A 20 -13.44 2.90 -9.66
C GLY A 20 -12.03 2.35 -9.36
N MET A 21 -11.98 1.22 -8.65
CA MET A 21 -10.74 0.59 -8.21
C MET A 21 -10.64 -0.84 -8.72
N VAL A 22 -9.44 -1.20 -9.16
CA VAL A 22 -9.10 -2.55 -9.58
C VAL A 22 -8.65 -3.36 -8.37
N GLU A 23 -8.90 -4.66 -8.42
CA GLU A 23 -8.36 -5.61 -7.46
C GLU A 23 -6.82 -5.63 -7.54
N LEU A 24 -6.14 -5.41 -6.43
CA LEU A 24 -4.68 -5.50 -6.30
C LEU A 24 -4.21 -6.97 -6.28
N GLY A 25 -5.09 -7.86 -5.85
CA GLY A 25 -4.95 -9.31 -5.79
C GLY A 25 -5.27 -9.88 -4.41
N SER A 26 -4.92 -11.15 -4.21
CA SER A 26 -5.02 -11.80 -2.90
C SER A 26 -3.90 -11.35 -1.94
N PRO A 27 -4.07 -11.50 -0.61
CA PRO A 27 -3.05 -11.09 0.36
C PRO A 27 -1.66 -11.69 0.09
N GLY A 28 -1.60 -12.97 -0.30
CA GLY A 28 -0.34 -13.63 -0.64
C GLY A 28 0.30 -13.12 -1.94
N SER A 29 -0.52 -12.76 -2.95
CA SER A 29 -0.03 -12.14 -4.19
C SER A 29 0.56 -10.75 -3.92
N ILE A 30 -0.11 -9.97 -3.06
CA ILE A 30 0.34 -8.65 -2.64
C ILE A 30 1.66 -8.74 -1.88
N GLU A 31 1.76 -9.65 -0.92
CA GLU A 31 3.02 -9.91 -0.21
C GLU A 31 4.16 -10.26 -1.19
N GLN A 32 3.89 -11.14 -2.15
CA GLN A 32 4.88 -11.55 -3.15
C GLN A 32 5.34 -10.37 -4.02
N LYS A 33 4.42 -9.50 -4.47
CA LYS A 33 4.76 -8.27 -5.22
C LYS A 33 5.62 -7.33 -4.38
N LEU A 34 5.24 -7.13 -3.11
CA LEU A 34 5.88 -6.18 -2.21
C LEU A 34 7.30 -6.59 -1.77
N ARG A 35 7.62 -7.89 -1.76
CA ARG A 35 8.99 -8.39 -1.47
C ARG A 35 10.07 -7.79 -2.36
N ALA A 36 9.76 -7.46 -3.63
CA ALA A 36 10.71 -6.84 -4.56
C ALA A 36 11.18 -5.43 -4.13
N TYR A 37 10.49 -4.84 -3.15
CA TYR A 37 10.77 -3.52 -2.60
C TYR A 37 11.25 -3.58 -1.15
N ASN A 38 11.71 -4.76 -0.70
CA ASN A 38 12.10 -5.03 0.69
C ASN A 38 10.95 -4.83 1.69
N ILE A 39 9.71 -5.13 1.26
CA ILE A 39 8.53 -5.09 2.12
C ILE A 39 8.05 -6.52 2.36
N ALA A 40 8.07 -6.97 3.61
CA ALA A 40 7.67 -8.32 3.98
C ALA A 40 7.19 -8.40 5.43
N ALA A 41 6.48 -9.47 5.78
CA ALA A 41 6.17 -9.76 7.18
C ALA A 41 7.46 -10.07 7.96
N ASP A 42 7.54 -9.59 9.19
CA ASP A 42 8.65 -9.88 10.12
C ASP A 42 8.38 -11.13 10.99
N GLY A 43 7.26 -11.81 10.76
CA GLY A 43 6.77 -12.93 11.57
C GLY A 43 5.95 -12.49 12.80
N GLY A 44 5.79 -11.18 13.02
CA GLY A 44 4.89 -10.60 13.99
C GLY A 44 3.42 -10.84 13.65
N LYS A 45 2.56 -10.77 14.68
CA LYS A 45 1.11 -10.80 14.47
C LYS A 45 0.64 -9.39 14.13
N GLY A 46 0.05 -9.22 12.94
CA GLY A 46 -0.72 -8.02 12.61
C GLY A 46 -1.97 -7.89 13.49
N ALA A 47 -2.73 -6.81 13.28
CA ALA A 47 -4.04 -6.67 13.91
C ALA A 47 -5.00 -7.79 13.44
N LEU A 48 -6.08 -8.01 14.19
CA LEU A 48 -7.05 -9.05 13.85
C LEU A 48 -7.64 -8.78 12.46
N GLY A 49 -7.38 -9.67 11.50
CA GLY A 49 -7.87 -9.54 10.12
C GLY A 49 -6.94 -8.75 9.18
N THR A 50 -5.71 -8.43 9.61
CA THR A 50 -4.68 -7.84 8.75
C THR A 50 -3.32 -8.55 8.89
N ILE A 51 -2.50 -8.42 7.86
CA ILE A 51 -1.07 -8.79 7.86
C ILE A 51 -0.27 -7.49 7.77
N SER A 52 0.65 -7.29 8.69
CA SER A 52 1.58 -6.15 8.68
C SER A 52 2.84 -6.53 7.91
N LEU A 53 3.16 -5.76 6.88
CA LEU A 53 4.37 -5.90 6.08
C LEU A 53 5.27 -4.69 6.33
N TYR A 54 6.49 -4.95 6.76
CA TYR A 54 7.45 -3.92 7.16
C TYR A 54 8.41 -3.64 6.00
N GLY A 55 8.63 -2.36 5.73
CA GLY A 55 9.55 -1.89 4.71
C GLY A 55 10.40 -0.71 5.16
N PRO A 56 11.22 -0.16 4.26
CA PRO A 56 12.04 1.01 4.56
C PRO A 56 11.15 2.25 4.80
N GLY A 57 11.15 2.75 6.03
CA GLY A 57 10.43 3.97 6.43
C GLY A 57 8.90 3.85 6.48
N LEU A 58 8.34 2.65 6.29
CA LEU A 58 6.90 2.43 6.24
C LEU A 58 6.48 1.01 6.65
N VAL A 59 5.22 0.89 7.07
CA VAL A 59 4.53 -0.39 7.33
C VAL A 59 3.25 -0.42 6.51
N ILE A 60 3.00 -1.52 5.78
CA ILE A 60 1.79 -1.74 4.99
C ILE A 60 0.91 -2.76 5.68
N GLU A 61 -0.34 -2.40 5.92
CA GLU A 61 -1.38 -3.30 6.38
C GLU A 61 -2.17 -3.86 5.19
N VAL A 62 -2.12 -5.18 5.06
CA VAL A 62 -2.87 -5.94 4.05
C VAL A 62 -4.09 -6.57 4.71
N PRO A 63 -5.32 -6.28 4.28
CA PRO A 63 -6.50 -6.98 4.76
C PRO A 63 -6.39 -8.48 4.47
N SER A 64 -6.50 -9.32 5.50
CA SER A 64 -6.38 -10.78 5.39
C SER A 64 -7.71 -11.50 5.56
N ALA A 65 -8.79 -10.77 5.87
CA ALA A 65 -10.13 -11.30 6.02
C ALA A 65 -10.86 -11.53 4.67
N SER A 66 -10.32 -10.97 3.58
CA SER A 66 -10.86 -11.09 2.23
C SER A 66 -9.80 -11.69 1.30
N ASP A 67 -10.24 -12.55 0.38
CA ASP A 67 -9.37 -13.09 -0.68
C ASP A 67 -9.09 -12.07 -1.79
N GLN A 68 -9.85 -10.98 -1.83
CA GLN A 68 -9.70 -9.89 -2.78
C GLN A 68 -9.41 -8.59 -2.03
N VAL A 69 -8.30 -7.95 -2.36
CA VAL A 69 -7.86 -6.69 -1.76
C VAL A 69 -7.83 -5.61 -2.84
N ASN A 70 -8.53 -4.50 -2.61
CA ASN A 70 -8.61 -3.38 -3.55
C ASN A 70 -7.78 -2.17 -3.10
N GLN A 71 -7.47 -2.11 -1.80
CA GLN A 71 -6.74 -1.00 -1.19
C GLN A 71 -5.82 -1.54 -0.10
N LEU A 72 -4.71 -0.85 0.12
CA LEU A 72 -3.77 -1.09 1.21
C LEU A 72 -3.61 0.19 2.04
N MET A 73 -3.38 0.03 3.34
CA MET A 73 -3.02 1.15 4.20
C MET A 73 -1.52 1.11 4.46
N ALA A 74 -0.83 2.23 4.25
CA ALA A 74 0.57 2.39 4.62
C ALA A 74 0.70 3.46 5.71
N SER A 75 1.35 3.07 6.81
CA SER A 75 1.85 3.98 7.82
C SER A 75 3.28 4.36 7.46
N VAL A 76 3.54 5.65 7.23
CA VAL A 76 4.88 6.18 6.91
C VAL A 76 5.46 6.83 8.15
N ASP A 77 6.58 6.29 8.61
CA ASP A 77 7.31 6.77 9.79
C ASP A 77 8.49 7.68 9.40
N ASP A 78 9.07 7.45 8.21
CA ASP A 78 10.14 8.25 7.62
C ASP A 78 9.83 8.50 6.14
N GLU A 79 9.38 9.72 5.84
CA GLU A 79 8.94 10.12 4.50
C GLU A 79 10.08 10.14 3.47
N GLU A 80 11.30 10.55 3.87
CA GLU A 80 12.45 10.62 2.95
C GLU A 80 12.89 9.22 2.52
N THR A 81 12.80 8.25 3.43
CA THR A 81 13.12 6.84 3.13
C THR A 81 11.97 6.13 2.42
N ALA A 82 10.72 6.38 2.80
CA ALA A 82 9.56 5.70 2.23
C ALA A 82 9.22 6.17 0.81
N TRP A 83 9.41 7.45 0.50
CA TRP A 83 8.96 8.03 -0.77
C TRP A 83 9.57 7.37 -2.01
N PRO A 84 10.89 7.11 -2.09
CA PRO A 84 11.47 6.39 -3.23
C PRO A 84 10.91 4.97 -3.40
N VAL A 85 10.57 4.29 -2.31
CA VAL A 85 9.99 2.95 -2.32
C VAL A 85 8.57 2.99 -2.87
N LEU A 86 7.74 3.89 -2.34
CA LEU A 86 6.36 4.08 -2.80
C LEU A 86 6.29 4.53 -4.26
N ALA A 87 7.15 5.47 -4.67
CA ALA A 87 7.23 5.92 -6.05
C ALA A 87 7.59 4.78 -7.01
N ARG A 88 8.49 3.89 -6.60
CA ARG A 88 8.86 2.72 -7.40
C ARG A 88 7.70 1.72 -7.51
N ILE A 89 7.00 1.45 -6.41
CA ILE A 89 5.80 0.58 -6.39
C ILE A 89 4.74 1.12 -7.34
N CYS A 90 4.40 2.41 -7.22
CA CYS A 90 3.39 3.05 -8.05
C CYS A 90 3.76 2.99 -9.54
N ARG A 91 5.02 3.28 -9.88
CA ARG A 91 5.50 3.20 -11.27
C ARG A 91 5.45 1.79 -11.85
N GLU A 92 5.82 0.76 -11.08
CA GLU A 92 5.93 -0.62 -11.58
C GLU A 92 4.59 -1.37 -11.55
N GLN A 93 3.70 -1.03 -10.61
CA GLN A 93 2.40 -1.71 -10.46
C GLN A 93 1.22 -0.91 -11.03
N GLY A 94 1.43 0.34 -11.44
CA GLY A 94 0.35 1.24 -11.86
C GLY A 94 -0.56 1.67 -10.69
N TRP A 95 -0.02 1.61 -9.46
CA TRP A 95 -0.75 2.02 -8.27
C TRP A 95 -0.64 3.53 -8.05
N LYS A 96 -1.61 4.08 -7.34
CA LYS A 96 -1.66 5.47 -6.91
C LYS A 96 -1.68 5.55 -5.39
N LEU A 97 -1.25 6.69 -4.87
CA LEU A 97 -1.38 7.02 -3.45
C LEU A 97 -2.52 7.99 -3.24
N MET A 98 -3.23 7.85 -2.13
CA MET A 98 -4.20 8.82 -1.65
C MET A 98 -3.87 9.17 -0.21
N ASP A 99 -3.77 10.47 0.06
CA ASP A 99 -3.72 11.00 1.42
C ASP A 99 -5.16 11.05 1.97
N PRO A 100 -5.48 10.29 3.03
CA PRO A 100 -6.83 10.23 3.58
C PRO A 100 -7.25 11.52 4.28
N GLU A 101 -6.30 12.36 4.73
CA GLU A 101 -6.61 13.63 5.41
C GLU A 101 -7.00 14.71 4.42
N SER A 102 -6.28 14.79 3.29
CA SER A 102 -6.51 15.83 2.28
C SER A 102 -7.36 15.36 1.09
N GLY A 103 -7.56 14.05 0.94
CA GLY A 103 -8.19 13.43 -0.24
C GLY A 103 -7.36 13.56 -1.52
N ARG A 104 -6.14 14.12 -1.43
CA ARG A 104 -5.29 14.31 -2.60
C ARG A 104 -4.72 12.98 -3.04
N THR A 105 -4.86 12.70 -4.32
CA THR A 105 -4.24 11.54 -4.97
C THR A 105 -2.96 11.99 -5.65
N PHE A 106 -1.89 11.21 -5.55
CA PHE A 106 -0.61 11.47 -6.20
C PHE A 106 0.06 10.19 -6.69
N MET A 107 0.83 10.38 -7.77
CA MET A 107 1.43 9.36 -8.64
C MET A 107 0.43 8.67 -9.56
#